data_AF-W7F1J7-F1
#
_entry.id   AF-W7F1J7-F1
#
_cell.length_a   1.000
_cell.length_b   1.000
_cell.length_c   1.000
_cell.angle_alpha   90.00
_cell.angle_beta   90.00
_cell.angle_gamma   90.00
#
_symmetry.space_group_name_H-M   'P 1'
#
loop_
_entity.id
_entity.type
_entity.pdbx_description
1 polymer ?
#
loop_
_entity_poly.entity_id
_entity_poly.type
_entity_poly.pdbx_seq_one_letter_code
_entity_poly.pdbx_strand_id
1 'polypeptide(L)'
;MPLNAHHDSLLAEIDSCINRNRGTHFEAEIFSHLSCCPFVLRSYEFAIADGALYATLNSEPPTGSYTERFWQLNEQVRMLRNTSEHWKRILVPFDIKSSVSNRPEDQRYITTVRQRARVGFYIAVCAINPEYVEIIPNRFSGDIIGDIKTRKVAVNFTRKSFLPPSAYGHLSPCNSPYRMPISLLSEAIESIKNCAQGFGDYINPWTGVKSFGWVPCVE
;
A
#
# COMPACT_ATOMS: atom_id res chain seq x y z
N MET A 1 31.60 -35.83 -16.90
CA MET A 1 30.83 -35.07 -15.88
C MET A 1 29.70 -34.35 -16.60
N PRO A 2 28.44 -34.52 -16.20
CA PRO A 2 27.32 -33.94 -16.95
C PRO A 2 27.20 -32.44 -16.62
N LEU A 3 27.19 -31.61 -17.66
CA LEU A 3 27.02 -30.15 -17.60
C LEU A 3 25.69 -29.68 -16.95
N ASN A 4 24.73 -30.60 -16.75
CA ASN A 4 23.38 -30.29 -16.26
C ASN A 4 23.31 -30.09 -14.74
N ALA A 5 24.17 -30.74 -13.94
CA ALA A 5 24.08 -30.66 -12.47
C ALA A 5 24.42 -29.26 -11.91
N HIS A 6 25.26 -28.50 -12.60
CA HIS A 6 25.58 -27.12 -12.21
C HIS A 6 24.49 -26.12 -12.62
N HIS A 7 23.77 -26.36 -13.72
CA HIS A 7 22.66 -25.50 -14.14
C HIS A 7 21.45 -25.63 -13.21
N ASP A 8 21.12 -26.85 -12.76
CA ASP A 8 20.05 -27.07 -11.78
C ASP A 8 20.35 -26.44 -10.41
N SER A 9 21.62 -26.45 -9.99
CA SER A 9 22.08 -25.79 -8.76
C SER A 9 21.98 -24.27 -8.84
N LEU A 10 22.37 -23.68 -9.97
CA LEU A 10 22.36 -22.23 -10.16
C LEU A 10 20.92 -21.69 -10.27
N LEU A 11 20.04 -22.40 -10.96
CA LEU A 11 18.61 -22.06 -11.03
C LEU A 11 17.94 -22.17 -9.65
N ALA A 12 18.28 -23.18 -8.85
CA ALA A 12 17.78 -23.31 -7.48
C ALA A 12 18.25 -22.17 -6.56
N GLU A 13 19.50 -21.71 -6.72
CA GLU A 13 20.04 -20.56 -5.98
C GLU A 13 19.36 -19.25 -6.40
N ILE A 14 19.16 -19.04 -7.71
CA ILE A 14 18.43 -17.89 -8.25
C ILE A 14 16.97 -17.90 -7.78
N ASP A 15 16.28 -19.04 -7.86
CA ASP A 15 14.92 -19.20 -7.36
C ASP A 15 14.84 -18.96 -5.85
N SER A 16 15.82 -19.41 -5.07
CA SER A 16 15.88 -19.12 -3.64
C SER A 16 16.03 -17.63 -3.37
N CYS A 17 16.89 -16.95 -4.13
CA CYS A 17 17.10 -15.51 -4.03
C CYS A 17 15.84 -14.72 -4.41
N ILE A 18 15.20 -15.06 -5.52
CA ILE A 18 13.95 -14.46 -5.97
C ILE A 18 12.85 -14.69 -4.93
N ASN A 19 12.70 -15.91 -4.43
CA ASN A 19 11.67 -16.22 -3.42
C ASN A 19 11.89 -15.48 -2.10
N ARG A 20 13.14 -15.21 -1.72
CA ARG A 20 13.48 -14.40 -0.53
C ARG A 20 13.19 -12.91 -0.73
N ASN A 21 13.38 -12.39 -1.94
CA ASN A 21 13.38 -10.94 -2.20
C ASN A 21 12.17 -10.43 -3.00
N ARG A 22 11.28 -11.31 -3.46
CA ARG A 22 10.11 -10.95 -4.30
C ARG A 22 9.25 -9.83 -3.70
N GLY A 23 9.04 -9.85 -2.37
CA GLY A 23 8.24 -8.81 -1.70
C GLY A 23 8.86 -7.42 -1.84
N THR A 24 10.17 -7.33 -1.64
CA THR A 24 10.96 -6.10 -1.77
C THR A 24 10.97 -5.58 -3.22
N HIS A 25 11.01 -6.48 -4.21
CA HIS A 25 10.95 -6.08 -5.61
C HIS A 25 9.63 -5.38 -5.95
N PHE A 26 8.51 -5.97 -5.55
CA PHE A 26 7.19 -5.38 -5.77
C PHE A 26 7.02 -4.04 -5.03
N GLU A 27 7.53 -3.95 -3.80
CA GLU A 27 7.53 -2.70 -3.05
C GLU A 27 8.34 -1.61 -3.78
N ALA A 28 9.53 -1.96 -4.29
CA ALA A 28 10.36 -1.03 -5.05
C ALA A 28 9.69 -0.55 -6.35
N GLU A 29 8.97 -1.43 -7.04
CA GLU A 29 8.19 -1.08 -8.24
C GLU A 29 7.08 -0.07 -7.92
N ILE A 30 6.29 -0.30 -6.85
CA ILE A 30 5.29 0.66 -6.39
C ILE A 30 5.93 2.01 -6.07
N PHE A 31 7.04 2.03 -5.33
CA PHE A 31 7.74 3.28 -5.02
C PHE A 31 8.36 3.95 -6.24
N SER A 32 8.73 3.20 -7.28
CA SER A 32 9.15 3.78 -8.55
C SER A 32 8.01 4.59 -9.19
N HIS A 33 6.79 4.02 -9.23
CA HIS A 33 5.61 4.74 -9.72
C HIS A 33 5.21 5.94 -8.85
N LEU A 34 5.41 5.84 -7.53
CA LEU A 34 5.14 6.92 -6.60
C LEU A 34 6.26 7.98 -6.54
N SER A 35 7.36 7.80 -7.26
CA SER A 35 8.52 8.72 -7.19
C SER A 35 8.15 10.13 -7.62
N CYS A 36 7.24 10.23 -8.60
CA CYS A 36 6.66 11.47 -9.12
C CYS A 36 5.59 12.08 -8.19
N CYS A 37 5.16 11.39 -7.14
CA CYS A 37 4.19 11.92 -6.17
C CYS A 37 4.94 12.65 -5.05
N PRO A 38 4.95 14.00 -5.01
CA PRO A 38 5.84 14.73 -4.13
C PRO A 38 5.42 14.65 -2.65
N PHE A 39 4.15 14.29 -2.39
CA PHE A 39 3.60 14.09 -1.05
C PHE A 39 3.87 12.69 -0.46
N VAL A 40 4.42 11.76 -1.23
CA VAL A 40 4.76 10.42 -0.72
C VAL A 40 6.10 10.45 0.01
N LEU A 41 6.14 9.83 1.18
CA LEU A 41 7.32 9.69 2.02
C LEU A 41 7.64 8.20 2.17
N ARG A 42 8.93 7.89 2.18
CA ARG A 42 9.45 6.55 2.48
C ARG A 42 10.61 6.68 3.45
N SER A 43 10.56 5.91 4.54
CA SER A 43 11.64 5.86 5.53
C SER A 43 11.56 4.54 6.29
N TYR A 44 12.72 4.00 6.66
CA TYR A 44 12.80 2.85 7.57
C TYR A 44 12.18 3.16 8.94
N GLU A 45 12.11 4.44 9.33
CA GLU A 45 11.58 4.88 10.62
C GLU A 45 10.06 4.71 10.75
N PHE A 46 9.34 4.52 9.64
CA PHE A 46 7.93 4.18 9.69
C PHE A 46 7.68 2.78 10.27
N ALA A 47 8.70 1.90 10.26
CA ALA A 47 8.83 0.59 10.91
C ALA A 47 7.76 -0.47 10.59
N ILE A 48 6.48 -0.11 10.70
CA ILE A 48 5.31 -0.97 10.52
C ILE A 48 4.45 -0.56 9.31
N ALA A 49 4.79 0.55 8.67
CA ALA A 49 4.21 1.03 7.43
C ALA A 49 5.35 1.20 6.42
N ASP A 50 5.11 0.83 5.18
CA ASP A 50 6.11 0.96 4.12
C ASP A 50 6.32 2.43 3.71
N GLY A 51 5.29 3.26 3.84
CA GLY A 51 5.35 4.69 3.54
C GLY A 51 4.27 5.51 4.23
N ALA A 52 4.30 6.82 3.97
CA ALA A 52 3.28 7.75 4.43
C ALA A 52 2.97 8.80 3.37
N LEU A 53 1.74 9.27 3.35
CA LEU A 53 1.30 10.40 2.53
C LEU A 53 1.23 11.66 3.39
N TYR A 54 1.95 12.70 3.01
CA TYR A 54 1.86 14.02 3.61
C TYR A 54 0.63 14.75 3.07
N ALA A 55 -0.42 14.82 3.89
CA ALA A 55 -1.73 15.34 3.51
C ALA A 55 -2.13 16.59 4.31
N THR A 56 -1.16 17.31 4.88
CA THR A 56 -1.43 18.54 5.62
C THR A 56 -2.11 19.56 4.70
N LEU A 57 -3.14 20.23 5.20
CA LEU A 57 -3.90 21.20 4.39
C LEU A 57 -3.02 22.41 4.05
N ASN A 58 -3.05 22.86 2.79
CA ASN A 58 -2.29 24.01 2.30
C ASN A 58 -0.76 23.92 2.49
N SER A 59 -0.22 22.73 2.73
CA SER A 59 1.23 22.55 2.85
C SER A 59 1.86 22.39 1.48
N GLU A 60 2.99 23.06 1.25
CA GLU A 60 3.82 22.77 0.10
C GLU A 60 4.43 21.37 0.24
N PRO A 61 4.50 20.59 -0.86
CA PRO A 61 5.16 19.30 -0.79
C PRO A 61 6.66 19.48 -0.50
N PRO A 62 7.24 18.66 0.39
CA PRO A 62 8.68 18.67 0.58
C PRO A 62 9.38 18.29 -0.74
N THR A 63 10.54 18.87 -0.99
CA THR A 63 11.28 18.71 -2.26
C THR A 63 12.35 17.62 -2.15
N GLY A 64 12.70 17.02 -3.29
CA GLY A 64 13.81 16.07 -3.40
C GLY A 64 13.40 14.60 -3.35
N SER A 65 14.38 13.75 -3.11
CA SER A 65 14.25 12.31 -2.92
C SER A 65 13.40 11.97 -1.69
N TYR A 66 12.96 10.71 -1.57
CA TYR A 66 12.19 10.28 -0.39
C TYR A 66 12.90 10.54 0.93
N THR A 67 14.22 10.32 0.97
CA THR A 67 15.04 10.54 2.16
C THR A 67 15.13 12.02 2.52
N GLU A 68 15.34 12.90 1.53
CA GLU A 68 15.39 14.35 1.76
C GLU A 68 14.04 14.86 2.27
N ARG A 69 12.94 14.42 1.65
CA ARG A 69 11.57 14.76 2.08
C ARG A 69 11.30 14.32 3.51
N PHE A 70 11.75 13.12 3.88
CA PHE A 70 11.63 12.60 5.24
C PHE A 70 12.40 13.47 6.25
N TRP A 71 13.66 13.82 5.97
CA TRP A 71 14.46 14.64 6.88
C TRP A 71 13.93 16.07 7.02
N GLN A 72 13.45 16.67 5.93
CA GLN A 72 12.77 17.97 5.97
C GLN A 72 11.57 17.92 6.92
N LEU A 73 10.74 16.88 6.81
CA LEU A 73 9.60 16.71 7.69
C LEU A 73 10.04 16.48 9.15
N ASN A 74 11.08 15.68 9.38
CA ASN A 74 11.58 15.40 10.73
C ASN A 74 12.11 16.68 11.41
N GLU A 75 12.84 17.51 10.67
CA GLU A 75 13.31 18.81 11.17
C GLU A 75 12.13 19.77 11.42
N GLN A 76 11.12 19.82 10.54
CA GLN A 76 9.89 20.58 10.80
C GLN A 76 9.20 20.13 12.09
N VAL A 77 9.08 18.82 12.32
CA VAL A 77 8.50 18.25 13.54
C VAL A 77 9.28 18.68 14.78
N ARG A 78 10.61 18.71 14.72
CA ARG A 78 11.47 19.17 15.82
C ARG A 78 11.28 20.66 16.10
N MET A 79 11.28 21.48 15.06
CA MET A 79 11.15 22.94 15.16
C MET A 79 9.77 23.38 15.67
N LEU A 80 8.71 22.72 15.20
CA LEU A 80 7.32 23.07 15.52
C LEU A 80 6.78 22.32 16.73
N ARG A 81 7.60 21.52 17.42
CA ARG A 81 7.15 20.68 18.53
C ARG A 81 6.39 21.50 19.58
N ASN A 82 5.26 20.97 20.04
CA ASN A 82 4.34 21.61 21.00
C ASN A 82 3.66 22.90 20.52
N THR A 83 3.75 23.25 19.24
CA THR A 83 2.96 24.34 18.65
C THR A 83 1.63 23.82 18.09
N SER A 84 0.68 24.72 17.83
CA SER A 84 -0.57 24.37 17.14
C SER A 84 -0.33 23.83 15.72
N GLU A 85 0.73 24.28 15.04
CA GLU A 85 1.11 23.82 13.71
C GLU A 85 1.55 22.35 13.70
N HIS A 86 2.21 21.89 14.75
CA HIS A 86 2.54 20.47 14.91
C HIS A 86 1.30 19.57 14.91
N TRP A 87 0.23 20.01 15.58
CA TRP A 87 -1.03 19.27 15.69
C TRP A 87 -1.94 19.37 14.46
N LYS A 88 -1.69 20.31 13.55
CA LYS A 88 -2.40 20.43 12.27
C LYS A 88 -1.83 19.52 11.18
N ARG A 89 -0.66 18.94 11.42
CA ARG A 89 0.00 18.05 10.47
C ARG A 89 -0.82 16.79 10.27
N ILE A 90 -0.96 16.37 9.01
CA ILE A 90 -1.66 15.15 8.64
C ILE A 90 -0.68 14.25 7.88
N LEU A 91 -0.29 13.13 8.49
CA LEU A 91 0.33 12.02 7.79
C LEU A 91 -0.66 10.87 7.67
N VAL A 92 -0.76 10.25 6.50
CA VAL A 92 -1.55 9.02 6.30
C VAL A 92 -0.58 7.87 6.04
N PRO A 93 -0.26 7.03 7.04
CA PRO A 93 0.60 5.87 6.82
C PRO A 93 -0.08 4.86 5.91
N PHE A 94 0.69 4.19 5.05
CA PHE A 94 0.18 3.14 4.17
C PHE A 94 1.16 1.98 4.08
N ASP A 95 0.63 0.83 3.66
CA ASP A 95 1.39 -0.42 3.58
C ASP A 95 1.21 -1.07 2.20
N ILE A 96 2.28 -1.62 1.65
CA ILE A 96 2.29 -2.31 0.36
C ILE A 96 2.18 -3.81 0.61
N LYS A 97 1.24 -4.48 -0.06
CA LYS A 97 1.00 -5.91 0.09
C LYS A 97 1.20 -6.65 -1.22
N SER A 98 2.16 -7.58 -1.21
CA SER A 98 2.47 -8.46 -2.34
C SER A 98 2.19 -9.95 -2.06
N SER A 99 1.81 -10.29 -0.82
CA SER A 99 1.51 -11.67 -0.44
C SER A 99 0.10 -12.07 -0.85
N VAL A 100 -0.02 -13.00 -1.80
CA VAL A 100 -1.28 -13.68 -2.15
C VAL A 100 -1.31 -15.09 -1.57
N SER A 101 -2.51 -15.61 -1.29
CA SER A 101 -2.62 -17.01 -0.89
C SER A 101 -2.25 -17.95 -2.05
N ASN A 102 -1.93 -19.20 -1.74
CA ASN A 102 -1.52 -20.21 -2.72
C ASN A 102 -2.64 -20.64 -3.69
N ARG A 103 -3.83 -20.02 -3.64
CA ARG A 103 -4.96 -20.33 -4.54
C ARG A 103 -5.32 -19.10 -5.38
N PRO A 104 -5.41 -19.21 -6.72
CA PRO A 104 -5.71 -18.10 -7.63
C PRO A 104 -7.00 -17.31 -7.30
N GLU A 105 -7.97 -18.00 -6.69
CA GLU A 105 -9.28 -17.47 -6.30
C GLU A 105 -9.34 -16.94 -4.86
N ASP A 106 -8.29 -17.17 -4.05
CA ASP A 106 -8.12 -16.61 -2.71
C ASP A 106 -7.00 -15.55 -2.74
N GLN A 107 -7.15 -14.47 -3.53
CA GLN A 107 -6.28 -13.29 -3.45
C GLN A 107 -6.50 -12.55 -2.12
N ARG A 108 -6.08 -13.15 -1.01
CA ARG A 108 -6.12 -12.57 0.33
C ARG A 108 -4.77 -11.99 0.66
N TYR A 109 -4.73 -10.67 0.83
CA TYR A 109 -3.55 -10.00 1.39
C TYR A 109 -3.63 -10.10 2.91
N ILE A 110 -2.48 -10.39 3.52
CA ILE A 110 -2.37 -10.61 4.96
C ILE A 110 -1.54 -9.49 5.58
N THR A 111 -1.99 -9.01 6.73
CA THR A 111 -1.27 -8.06 7.58
C THR A 111 -1.34 -8.50 9.04
N THR A 112 -0.58 -7.86 9.93
CA THR A 112 -0.75 -8.05 11.38
C THR A 112 -1.79 -7.09 11.94
N VAL A 113 -2.44 -7.44 13.06
CA VAL A 113 -3.35 -6.51 13.75
C VAL A 113 -2.64 -5.19 14.08
N ARG A 114 -1.37 -5.25 14.51
CA ARG A 114 -0.54 -4.06 14.80
C ARG A 114 -0.39 -3.13 13.59
N GLN A 115 -0.08 -3.68 12.43
CA GLN A 115 0.03 -2.89 11.20
C GLN A 115 -1.34 -2.32 10.81
N ARG A 116 -2.39 -3.15 10.89
CA ARG A 116 -3.76 -2.72 10.53
C ARG A 116 -4.28 -1.57 11.37
N ALA A 117 -3.97 -1.50 12.66
CA ALA A 117 -4.45 -0.37 13.46
C ALA A 117 -3.76 0.96 13.10
N ARG A 118 -2.64 0.95 12.37
CA ARG A 118 -1.77 2.12 12.24
C ARG A 118 -1.62 2.64 10.81
N VAL A 119 -2.15 1.94 9.81
CA VAL A 119 -2.12 2.39 8.41
C VAL A 119 -3.51 2.78 7.93
N GLY A 120 -3.64 3.89 7.21
CA GLY A 120 -4.92 4.37 6.69
C GLY A 120 -5.43 3.59 5.47
N PHE A 121 -4.54 3.05 4.64
CA PHE A 121 -4.89 2.25 3.46
C PHE A 121 -3.77 1.29 3.06
N TYR A 122 -4.07 0.40 2.12
CA TYR A 122 -3.12 -0.54 1.55
C TYR A 122 -3.01 -0.37 0.04
N ILE A 123 -1.81 -0.59 -0.50
CA ILE A 123 -1.54 -0.76 -1.92
C ILE A 123 -1.22 -2.23 -2.16
N ALA A 124 -2.16 -2.97 -2.73
CA ALA A 124 -2.03 -4.39 -2.96
C ALA A 124 -1.61 -4.67 -4.41
N VAL A 125 -0.55 -5.44 -4.63
CA VAL A 125 -0.07 -5.80 -5.97
C VAL A 125 -0.91 -6.95 -6.51
N CYS A 126 -1.52 -6.75 -7.68
CA CYS A 126 -2.35 -7.78 -8.28
C CYS A 126 -1.47 -8.93 -8.81
N ALA A 127 -1.48 -10.07 -8.12
CA ALA A 127 -0.64 -11.21 -8.52
C ALA A 127 -0.98 -11.81 -9.89
N ILE A 128 -2.19 -11.58 -10.41
CA ILE A 128 -2.60 -12.07 -11.74
C ILE A 128 -2.08 -11.15 -12.85
N ASN A 129 -1.92 -9.86 -12.58
CA ASN A 129 -1.38 -8.90 -13.54
C ASN A 129 -0.64 -7.77 -12.80
N PRO A 130 0.71 -7.71 -12.88
CA PRO A 130 1.52 -6.70 -12.18
C PRO A 130 1.30 -5.27 -12.68
N GLU A 131 0.70 -5.09 -13.86
CA GLU A 131 0.30 -3.76 -14.35
C GLU A 131 -0.90 -3.18 -13.58
N TYR A 132 -1.46 -3.94 -12.63
CA TYR A 132 -2.58 -3.55 -11.81
C TYR A 132 -2.25 -3.59 -10.32
N VAL A 133 -2.87 -2.67 -9.60
CA VAL A 133 -2.82 -2.57 -8.14
C VAL A 133 -4.23 -2.45 -7.59
N GLU A 134 -4.38 -2.75 -6.31
CA GLU A 134 -5.62 -2.62 -5.56
C GLU A 134 -5.41 -1.62 -4.42
N ILE A 135 -6.16 -0.51 -4.44
CA ILE A 135 -6.19 0.43 -3.32
C ILE A 135 -7.30 0.04 -2.38
N ILE A 136 -6.93 -0.38 -1.17
CA ILE A 136 -7.86 -0.91 -0.19
C ILE A 136 -7.93 0.05 1.00
N PRO A 137 -9.04 0.81 1.13
CA PRO A 137 -9.33 1.61 2.32
C PRO A 137 -9.29 0.76 3.60
N ASN A 138 -8.53 1.17 4.60
CA ASN A 138 -8.50 0.48 5.88
C ASN A 138 -9.54 1.05 6.85
N ARG A 139 -10.67 0.35 6.98
CA ARG A 139 -11.76 0.72 7.90
C ARG A 139 -11.54 0.27 9.35
N PHE A 140 -10.47 -0.46 9.61
CA PHE A 140 -10.10 -0.99 10.94
C PHE A 140 -8.91 -0.24 11.56
N SER A 141 -8.61 0.94 11.02
CA SER A 141 -7.54 1.80 11.49
C SER A 141 -7.94 2.47 12.80
N GLY A 142 -7.02 2.61 13.75
CA GLY A 142 -7.31 3.18 15.08
C GLY A 142 -8.03 2.23 16.04
N ASP A 143 -8.37 1.00 15.61
CA ASP A 143 -8.95 -0.02 16.50
C ASP A 143 -8.02 -0.30 17.68
N ILE A 144 -8.54 -0.23 18.91
CA ILE A 144 -7.79 -0.55 20.13
C ILE A 144 -7.42 -2.04 20.11
N ILE A 145 -6.12 -2.30 19.98
CA ILE A 145 -5.60 -3.67 19.90
C ILE A 145 -5.39 -4.20 21.33
N GLY A 146 -6.13 -5.24 21.71
CA GLY A 146 -5.80 -6.06 22.89
C GLY A 146 -4.46 -6.79 22.73
N ASP A 147 -4.14 -7.77 23.58
CA ASP A 147 -2.81 -8.42 23.65
C ASP A 147 -2.42 -9.29 22.42
N ILE A 148 -3.08 -9.11 21.27
CA ILE A 148 -2.97 -9.95 20.08
C ILE A 148 -2.25 -9.22 18.93
N LYS A 149 -1.15 -8.53 19.23
CA LYS A 149 -0.43 -7.65 18.29
C LYS A 149 0.14 -8.37 17.06
N THR A 150 0.50 -9.65 17.18
CA THR A 150 1.13 -10.45 16.11
C THR A 150 0.17 -11.28 15.28
N ARG A 151 -1.13 -11.33 15.65
CA ARG A 151 -2.11 -12.13 14.89
C ARG A 151 -2.24 -11.60 13.47
N LYS A 152 -2.22 -12.53 12.52
CA LYS A 152 -2.44 -12.26 11.10
C LYS A 152 -3.93 -12.08 10.82
N VAL A 153 -4.26 -11.07 10.03
CA VAL A 153 -5.62 -10.72 9.59
C VAL A 153 -5.62 -10.43 8.09
N ALA A 154 -6.75 -10.68 7.44
CA ALA A 154 -6.93 -10.34 6.03
C ALA A 154 -7.15 -8.82 5.88
N VAL A 155 -6.56 -8.26 4.82
CA VAL A 155 -6.72 -6.85 4.43
C VAL A 155 -7.98 -6.67 3.59
N ASN A 156 -8.29 -7.63 2.71
CA ASN A 156 -9.46 -7.62 1.84
C ASN A 156 -10.38 -8.81 2.13
N PHE A 157 -11.64 -8.67 1.72
CA PHE A 157 -12.58 -9.77 1.61
C PHE A 157 -12.55 -10.31 0.17
N THR A 158 -12.04 -11.52 -0.01
CA THR A 158 -12.17 -12.22 -1.30
C THR A 158 -13.63 -12.57 -1.51
N ARG A 159 -14.31 -11.88 -2.44
CA ARG A 159 -15.61 -12.35 -2.93
C ARG A 159 -15.37 -13.62 -3.75
N LYS A 160 -16.21 -14.64 -3.63
CA LYS A 160 -16.14 -15.76 -4.57
C LYS A 160 -17.03 -15.43 -5.76
N SER A 161 -16.51 -15.60 -6.96
CA SER A 161 -17.35 -15.52 -8.14
C SER A 161 -18.28 -16.73 -8.17
N PHE A 162 -19.55 -16.51 -8.52
CA PHE A 162 -20.50 -17.59 -8.80
C PHE A 162 -20.25 -18.24 -10.18
N LEU A 163 -19.55 -17.54 -11.08
CA LEU A 163 -19.18 -18.03 -12.39
C LEU A 163 -17.72 -18.54 -12.39
N PRO A 164 -17.38 -19.52 -13.25
CA PRO A 164 -16.00 -20.02 -13.36
C PRO A 164 -15.04 -18.90 -13.77
N PRO A 165 -13.74 -18.95 -13.40
CA PRO A 165 -12.75 -17.92 -13.74
C PRO A 165 -12.68 -17.61 -15.25
N SER A 166 -12.89 -18.62 -16.10
CA SER A 166 -12.93 -18.48 -17.57
C SER A 166 -14.00 -17.51 -18.08
N ALA A 167 -15.06 -17.26 -17.31
CA ALA A 167 -16.13 -16.35 -17.70
C ALA A 167 -15.71 -14.86 -17.72
N TYR A 168 -14.58 -14.51 -17.10
CA TYR A 168 -14.10 -13.14 -16.98
C TYR A 168 -12.72 -12.91 -17.64
N GLY A 169 -12.21 -13.91 -18.38
CA GLY A 169 -10.85 -13.86 -18.93
C GLY A 169 -9.78 -13.77 -17.83
N HIS A 170 -8.77 -12.92 -18.02
CA HIS A 170 -7.69 -12.68 -17.04
C HIS A 170 -8.08 -11.72 -15.90
N LEU A 171 -9.33 -11.24 -15.86
CA LEU A 171 -9.79 -10.30 -14.84
C LEU A 171 -10.46 -11.05 -13.69
N SER A 172 -9.86 -11.05 -12.50
CA SER A 172 -10.55 -11.52 -11.30
C SER A 172 -11.62 -10.49 -10.88
N PRO A 173 -12.93 -10.81 -10.98
CA PRO A 173 -14.01 -9.85 -10.67
C PRO A 173 -14.16 -9.60 -9.16
N CYS A 174 -13.49 -10.40 -8.34
CA CYS A 174 -13.72 -10.51 -6.91
C CYS A 174 -13.14 -9.38 -6.07
N ASN A 175 -12.10 -8.72 -6.59
CA ASN A 175 -11.52 -7.49 -6.04
C ASN A 175 -11.68 -6.30 -7.01
N SER A 176 -12.55 -6.42 -8.03
CA SER A 176 -12.69 -5.41 -9.08
C SER A 176 -12.93 -3.97 -8.57
N PRO A 177 -13.66 -3.71 -7.45
CA PRO A 177 -13.92 -2.32 -7.03
C PRO A 177 -12.66 -1.55 -6.63
N TYR A 178 -11.64 -2.25 -6.13
CA TYR A 178 -10.40 -1.66 -5.63
C TYR A 178 -9.30 -1.65 -6.69
N ARG A 179 -9.43 -2.48 -7.72
CA ARG A 179 -8.41 -2.69 -8.73
C ARG A 179 -8.37 -1.55 -9.75
N MET A 180 -7.18 -1.14 -10.12
CA MET A 180 -6.91 -0.16 -11.17
C MET A 180 -5.55 -0.40 -11.81
N PRO A 181 -5.31 0.08 -13.05
CA PRO A 181 -3.98 0.13 -13.62
C PRO A 181 -3.01 0.90 -12.71
N ILE A 182 -1.77 0.42 -12.60
CA ILE A 182 -0.73 1.05 -11.78
C ILE A 182 -0.39 2.47 -12.27
N SER A 183 -0.62 2.76 -13.54
CA SER A 183 -0.46 4.10 -14.12
C SER A 183 -1.39 5.16 -13.49
N LEU A 184 -2.52 4.76 -12.90
CA LEU A 184 -3.45 5.65 -12.21
C LEU A 184 -3.16 5.77 -10.71
N LEU A 185 -2.08 5.16 -10.22
CA LEU A 185 -1.73 5.17 -8.81
C LEU A 185 -1.52 6.58 -8.26
N SER A 186 -0.84 7.46 -9.00
CA SER A 186 -0.62 8.84 -8.57
C SER A 186 -1.93 9.61 -8.37
N GLU A 187 -2.90 9.42 -9.27
CA GLU A 187 -4.23 10.04 -9.18
C GLU A 187 -5.02 9.50 -7.98
N ALA A 188 -4.95 8.19 -7.72
CA ALA A 188 -5.58 7.60 -6.55
C ALA A 188 -4.98 8.13 -5.24
N ILE A 189 -3.66 8.30 -5.17
CA ILE A 189 -2.98 8.88 -4.00
C ILE A 189 -3.40 10.33 -3.78
N GLU A 190 -3.54 11.12 -4.85
CA GLU A 190 -4.07 12.48 -4.74
C GLU A 190 -5.52 12.51 -4.25
N SER A 191 -6.36 11.60 -4.75
CA SER A 191 -7.73 11.42 -4.27
C SER A 191 -7.78 11.07 -2.77
N ILE A 192 -6.88 10.20 -2.29
CA ILE A 192 -6.75 9.88 -0.86
C ILE A 192 -6.26 11.08 -0.06
N LYS A 193 -5.30 11.86 -0.57
CA LYS A 193 -4.82 13.10 0.06
C LYS A 193 -5.98 14.06 0.30
N ASN A 194 -6.80 14.27 -0.73
CA ASN A 194 -7.97 15.14 -0.67
C ASN A 194 -8.99 14.60 0.35
N CYS A 195 -9.21 13.29 0.38
CA CYS A 195 -10.06 12.64 1.37
C CYS A 195 -9.56 12.85 2.81
N ALA A 196 -8.25 12.69 3.06
CA ALA A 196 -7.63 12.95 4.36
C ALA A 196 -7.75 14.42 4.81
N GLN A 197 -7.81 15.35 3.84
CA GLN A 197 -8.04 16.77 4.06
C GLN A 197 -9.52 17.14 4.26
N GLY A 198 -10.43 16.18 4.15
CA GLY A 198 -11.87 16.39 4.27
C GLY A 198 -12.57 16.83 2.98
N PHE A 199 -11.90 16.80 1.82
CA PHE A 199 -12.47 17.15 0.52
C PHE A 199 -13.25 15.98 -0.12
N GLY A 200 -14.18 15.41 0.63
CA GLY A 200 -15.05 14.31 0.18
C GLY A 200 -14.46 12.92 0.40
N ASP A 201 -15.12 11.91 -0.17
CA ASP A 201 -14.66 10.52 -0.07
C ASP A 201 -13.71 10.16 -1.21
N TYR A 202 -12.80 9.22 -0.96
CA TYR A 202 -11.99 8.61 -2.01
C TYR A 202 -12.85 7.91 -3.07
N ILE A 203 -12.50 8.17 -4.32
CA ILE A 203 -13.05 7.53 -5.52
C ILE A 203 -11.91 6.86 -6.25
N ASN A 204 -12.07 5.57 -6.57
CA ASN A 204 -11.13 4.85 -7.40
C ASN A 204 -11.16 5.44 -8.83
N PRO A 205 -10.02 5.93 -9.37
CA PRO A 205 -9.99 6.64 -10.65
C PRO A 205 -10.32 5.75 -11.86
N TRP A 206 -10.14 4.44 -11.74
CA TRP A 206 -10.47 3.50 -12.80
C TRP A 206 -11.94 3.06 -12.76
N THR A 207 -12.42 2.69 -11.57
CA THR A 207 -13.73 2.03 -11.44
C THR A 207 -14.86 2.99 -11.09
N GLY A 208 -14.53 4.22 -10.66
CA GLY A 208 -15.50 5.19 -10.13
C GLY A 208 -16.11 4.77 -8.79
N VAL A 209 -15.68 3.65 -8.20
CA VAL A 209 -16.24 3.17 -6.94
C VAL A 209 -15.82 4.10 -5.81
N LYS A 210 -16.83 4.59 -5.09
CA LYS A 210 -16.67 5.53 -4.00
C LYS A 210 -16.64 4.83 -2.65
N SER A 211 -15.67 5.21 -1.82
CA SER A 211 -15.47 4.65 -0.48
C SER A 211 -16.21 5.47 0.58
N PHE A 212 -17.54 5.45 0.53
CA PHE A 212 -18.39 6.27 1.41
C PHE A 212 -18.07 6.11 2.90
N GLY A 213 -17.98 7.25 3.59
CA GLY A 213 -17.82 7.34 5.05
C GLY A 213 -16.50 6.77 5.56
N TRP A 214 -15.53 6.53 4.68
CA TRP A 214 -14.18 6.20 5.08
C TRP A 214 -13.35 7.48 5.19
N VAL A 215 -12.64 7.60 6.31
CA VAL A 215 -11.60 8.61 6.52
C VAL A 215 -10.30 7.86 6.82
N PRO A 216 -9.19 8.18 6.13
CA PRO A 216 -7.91 7.56 6.43
C PRO A 216 -7.50 7.82 7.88
N CYS A 217 -6.88 6.84 8.53
CA CYS A 217 -6.21 7.09 9.80
C CYS A 217 -4.98 7.97 9.58
N VAL A 218 -4.79 8.92 10.50
CA VAL A 218 -3.77 9.95 10.42
C VAL A 218 -2.84 9.93 11.64
N GLU A 219 -1.58 10.31 11.44
CA GLU A 219 -0.54 10.59 12.46
C GLU A 219 -0.06 12.05 12.42
#